data_AF-A0A6I8RT80-F1
#
_entry.id   AF-A0A6I8RT80-F1
#
_cell.length_a   1.000
_cell.length_b   1.000
_cell.length_c   1.000
_cell.angle_alpha   90.00
_cell.angle_beta   90.00
_cell.angle_gamma   90.00
#
_symmetry.space_group_name_H-M   'P 1'
#
loop_
_entity.id
_entity.type
_entity.pdbx_description
1 polymer ?
#
loop_
_entity_poly.entity_id
_entity_poly.type
_entity_poly.pdbx_seq_one_letter_code
_entity_poly.pdbx_strand_id
1 'polypeptide(L)'
;MEAVCISLPESKSTMWCRRLACLYPVARALQRHVVRKQVLRSSISHKNVTAVHRWFSTAPDVKVCSWVLHKDHLEVLYSGTCMRFNYVWLRDHCRSASCYNAKTNQRSLDTATVDLDIQPALVRADETTLYLTWPDGHMTRYGLEWLVQNSYEGQKQQLVQPRILWNERIYKEANVPSVSYSEFLKTSEGLRAFLQNFLLYGIAFVDDVPATYEDTERVAERISHIRETIYGKMWNLTSDFSRGDTAYTKLALDRHTDTTYFQEPCGMQLFHCLRHEGTGGRTLLVDGFYAADQVRHDYPNDFELLSNVPLKHEYIENMAGSNNHMVGIGPVLNVYPWNKELYMIRYNNYDRAVISTVPYDIVQQWYIAHRRLTNELRRHENELWVKLKPGKVLFVDNWRVLHGRESFTGYRQICGCYLTRDDVLNTSRLLGLKA
;
A
#
# COMPACT_ATOMS: atom_id res chain seq x y z
N MET A 1 3.34 66.64 -10.81
CA MET A 1 2.68 65.84 -11.85
C MET A 1 1.59 65.05 -11.17
N GLU A 2 0.35 65.24 -11.59
CA GLU A 2 -0.83 64.80 -10.85
C GLU A 2 -1.14 63.32 -11.09
N ALA A 3 -1.67 62.66 -10.06
CA ALA A 3 -2.26 61.33 -10.20
C ALA A 3 -3.73 61.49 -10.61
N VAL A 4 -4.08 61.06 -11.82
CA VAL A 4 -5.45 61.10 -12.34
C VAL A 4 -6.18 59.81 -11.93
N CYS A 5 -7.21 59.93 -11.10
CA CYS A 5 -8.20 58.87 -10.93
C CYS A 5 -9.07 58.76 -12.17
N ILE A 6 -9.24 57.55 -12.69
CA ILE A 6 -10.31 57.21 -13.64
C ILE A 6 -11.07 56.00 -13.08
N SER A 7 -12.39 56.06 -13.15
CA SER A 7 -13.31 55.09 -12.57
C SER A 7 -14.31 54.55 -13.59
N LEU A 8 -14.75 53.31 -13.35
CA LEU A 8 -15.94 52.65 -13.94
C LEU A 8 -15.82 52.22 -15.43
N PRO A 9 -16.66 51.26 -15.91
CA PRO A 9 -17.90 50.75 -15.31
C PRO A 9 -18.06 49.23 -15.16
N GLU A 10 -19.10 48.86 -14.39
CA GLU A 10 -19.67 47.51 -14.34
C GLU A 10 -20.34 47.12 -15.68
N SER A 11 -20.26 45.84 -16.06
CA SER A 11 -21.26 45.24 -16.96
C SER A 11 -21.59 43.80 -16.52
N LYS A 12 -22.88 43.48 -16.53
CA LYS A 12 -23.44 42.18 -16.14
C LYS A 12 -23.42 41.25 -17.35
N SER A 13 -23.06 39.97 -17.21
CA SER A 13 -24.00 38.86 -17.46
C SER A 13 -23.45 37.44 -17.15
N THR A 14 -24.15 36.76 -16.23
CA THR A 14 -24.57 35.33 -16.25
C THR A 14 -23.63 34.17 -16.64
N MET A 15 -23.63 33.15 -15.75
CA MET A 15 -23.31 31.72 -15.97
C MET A 15 -21.82 31.47 -16.31
N TRP A 16 -21.07 30.62 -15.61
CA TRP A 16 -21.41 29.33 -15.00
C TRP A 16 -20.88 29.19 -13.55
N CYS A 17 -21.77 28.96 -12.57
CA CYS A 17 -21.39 28.39 -11.26
C CYS A 17 -22.63 27.93 -10.47
N ARG A 18 -23.21 26.79 -10.87
CA ARG A 18 -24.20 26.05 -10.07
C ARG A 18 -23.98 24.55 -10.23
N ARG A 19 -23.20 23.95 -9.31
CA ARG A 19 -23.24 22.54 -8.86
C ARG A 19 -22.02 22.26 -7.96
N LEU A 20 -22.09 22.65 -6.70
CA LEU A 20 -21.29 22.11 -5.57
C LEU A 20 -21.91 22.58 -4.24
N ALA A 21 -23.18 22.22 -4.02
CA ALA A 21 -23.94 22.57 -2.82
C ALA A 21 -25.03 21.51 -2.53
N CYS A 22 -24.58 20.32 -2.13
CA CYS A 22 -25.32 19.15 -1.63
C CYS A 22 -24.24 18.09 -1.34
N LEU A 23 -24.08 17.47 -0.15
CA LEU A 23 -24.97 17.29 1.00
C LEU A 23 -24.21 17.34 2.35
N TYR A 24 -24.71 18.16 3.27
CA TYR A 24 -24.68 18.02 4.75
C TYR A 24 -26.02 18.66 5.20
N PRO A 25 -26.76 18.17 6.22
CA PRO A 25 -26.34 18.04 7.63
C PRO A 25 -26.77 16.65 8.22
N VAL A 26 -26.93 16.34 9.52
CA VAL A 26 -26.97 17.08 10.81
C VAL A 26 -26.29 16.23 11.90
N ALA A 27 -25.63 16.87 12.88
CA ALA A 27 -25.16 16.19 14.09
C ALA A 27 -26.18 16.26 15.25
N ARG A 28 -26.43 15.14 15.96
CA ARG A 28 -26.88 15.18 17.37
C ARG A 28 -26.69 13.87 18.15
N ALA A 29 -26.09 14.04 19.33
CA ALA A 29 -26.26 13.27 20.57
C ALA A 29 -26.20 11.72 20.54
N LEU A 30 -25.12 11.17 21.11
CA LEU A 30 -25.16 9.91 21.87
C LEU A 30 -24.39 10.06 23.19
N GLN A 31 -24.91 9.41 24.25
CA GLN A 31 -24.49 9.63 25.63
C GLN A 31 -23.20 8.87 25.99
N ARG A 32 -22.46 9.41 26.97
CA ARG A 32 -21.34 8.72 27.61
C ARG A 32 -21.83 7.47 28.34
N HIS A 33 -21.27 6.30 28.04
CA HIS A 33 -21.36 5.12 28.88
C HIS A 33 -19.96 4.69 29.33
N VAL A 34 -19.69 4.91 30.62
CA VAL A 34 -18.48 4.48 31.30
C VAL A 34 -18.68 3.03 31.75
N VAL A 35 -18.03 2.08 31.07
CA VAL A 35 -18.01 0.69 31.52
C VAL A 35 -16.81 0.46 32.45
N ARG A 36 -17.09 0.33 33.75
CA ARG A 36 -16.12 -0.17 34.74
C ARG A 36 -15.71 -1.60 34.37
N LYS A 37 -14.42 -1.83 34.05
CA LYS A 37 -13.84 -3.17 34.05
C LYS A 37 -13.63 -3.63 35.50
N GLN A 38 -14.44 -4.58 35.95
CA GLN A 38 -14.23 -5.27 37.22
C GLN A 38 -13.24 -6.42 37.00
N VAL A 39 -12.16 -6.45 37.77
CA VAL A 39 -11.16 -7.54 37.74
C VAL A 39 -11.66 -8.69 38.59
N LEU A 40 -11.84 -9.86 37.98
CA LEU A 40 -12.10 -11.11 38.69
C LEU A 40 -10.92 -12.06 38.49
N ARG A 41 -10.15 -12.26 39.56
CA ARG A 41 -9.19 -13.36 39.68
C ARG A 41 -9.96 -14.65 39.94
N SER A 42 -9.60 -15.75 39.30
CA SER A 42 -9.95 -17.09 39.76
C SER A 42 -8.73 -18.02 39.66
N SER A 43 -8.57 -18.83 40.71
CA SER A 43 -7.41 -19.67 40.97
C SER A 43 -7.46 -21.02 40.24
N ILE A 44 -6.28 -21.55 39.90
CA ILE A 44 -6.10 -22.90 39.36
C ILE A 44 -6.48 -23.96 40.39
N SER A 45 -7.19 -25.01 39.96
CA SER A 45 -7.40 -26.25 40.72
C SER A 45 -7.58 -27.41 39.75
N HIS A 46 -6.66 -28.38 39.78
CA HIS A 46 -6.74 -29.58 38.95
C HIS A 46 -7.76 -30.58 39.51
N LYS A 47 -8.72 -31.01 38.67
CA LYS A 47 -9.37 -32.33 38.80
C LYS A 47 -9.60 -32.94 37.41
N ASN A 48 -9.12 -34.16 37.23
CA ASN A 48 -9.39 -34.97 36.04
C ASN A 48 -10.84 -35.44 36.06
N VAL A 49 -11.58 -35.22 34.97
CA VAL A 49 -12.85 -35.89 34.69
C VAL A 49 -12.83 -36.34 33.23
N THR A 50 -12.93 -37.64 33.00
CA THR A 50 -13.04 -38.26 31.68
C THR A 50 -14.44 -38.01 31.12
N ALA A 51 -14.55 -37.09 30.17
CA ALA A 51 -15.80 -36.81 29.46
C ALA A 51 -15.82 -37.52 28.10
N VAL A 52 -16.85 -38.34 27.86
CA VAL A 52 -17.07 -39.01 26.58
C VAL A 52 -17.52 -37.97 25.55
N HIS A 53 -16.68 -37.73 24.53
CA HIS A 53 -17.05 -36.86 23.41
C HIS A 53 -18.14 -37.50 22.55
N ARG A 54 -19.40 -37.15 22.81
CA ARG A 54 -20.46 -37.23 21.80
C ARG A 54 -20.13 -36.23 20.70
N TRP A 55 -19.78 -36.76 19.53
CA TRP A 55 -19.67 -35.99 18.30
C TRP A 55 -21.06 -35.51 17.89
N PHE A 56 -21.41 -34.28 18.27
CA PHE A 56 -22.46 -33.55 17.58
C PHE A 56 -21.90 -33.13 16.23
N SER A 57 -22.25 -33.88 15.18
CA SER A 57 -22.09 -33.42 13.81
C SER A 57 -23.03 -32.23 13.61
N THR A 58 -22.50 -31.02 13.76
CA THR A 58 -23.14 -29.84 13.19
C THR A 58 -23.08 -30.00 11.68
N ALA A 59 -24.25 -30.22 11.06
CA ALA A 59 -24.34 -30.16 9.60
C ALA A 59 -23.73 -28.81 9.14
N PRO A 60 -22.94 -28.79 8.06
CA PRO A 60 -22.41 -27.53 7.54
C PRO A 60 -23.59 -26.62 7.20
N ASP A 61 -23.49 -25.34 7.59
CA ASP A 61 -24.48 -24.33 7.21
C ASP A 61 -24.65 -24.36 5.69
N VAL A 62 -25.84 -24.77 5.24
CA VAL A 62 -26.17 -24.83 3.81
C VAL A 62 -26.10 -23.40 3.30
N LYS A 63 -25.10 -23.11 2.45
CA LYS A 63 -24.91 -21.80 1.82
C LYS A 63 -26.03 -21.56 0.80
N VAL A 64 -27.22 -21.21 1.27
CA VAL A 64 -28.37 -20.90 0.42
C VAL A 64 -28.03 -19.68 -0.44
N CYS A 65 -28.18 -19.85 -1.76
CA CYS A 65 -28.16 -18.76 -2.72
C CYS A 65 -29.59 -18.28 -2.97
N SER A 66 -29.83 -16.97 -2.87
CA SER A 66 -31.07 -16.34 -3.32
C SER A 66 -30.76 -15.10 -4.14
N TRP A 67 -31.63 -14.77 -5.10
CA TRP A 67 -31.41 -13.64 -6.01
C TRP A 67 -32.71 -12.90 -6.31
N VAL A 68 -32.59 -11.61 -6.61
CA VAL A 68 -33.69 -10.72 -7.01
C VAL A 68 -33.29 -10.00 -8.29
N LEU A 69 -34.17 -10.02 -9.29
CA LEU A 69 -34.02 -9.26 -10.53
C LEU A 69 -34.58 -7.85 -10.31
N HIS A 70 -33.71 -6.84 -10.44
CA HIS A 70 -34.11 -5.44 -10.54
C HIS A 70 -33.99 -4.96 -11.99
N LYS A 71 -34.49 -3.74 -12.27
CA LYS A 71 -34.49 -3.19 -13.63
C LYS A 71 -33.08 -3.02 -14.21
N ASP A 72 -32.10 -2.71 -13.36
CA ASP A 72 -30.75 -2.24 -13.71
C ASP A 72 -29.61 -3.14 -13.18
N HIS A 73 -29.93 -4.10 -12.29
CA HIS A 73 -28.96 -5.02 -11.72
C HIS A 73 -29.61 -6.31 -11.20
N LEU A 74 -28.78 -7.35 -11.05
CA LEU A 74 -29.09 -8.54 -10.27
C LEU A 74 -28.58 -8.36 -8.84
N GLU A 75 -29.45 -8.53 -7.84
CA GLU A 75 -29.03 -8.67 -6.44
C GLU A 75 -28.90 -10.16 -6.10
N VAL A 76 -27.78 -10.56 -5.50
CA VAL A 76 -27.48 -11.96 -5.12
C VAL A 76 -27.03 -12.01 -3.67
N LEU A 77 -27.73 -12.78 -2.84
CA LEU A 77 -27.35 -13.07 -1.47
C LEU A 77 -26.72 -14.47 -1.40
N TYR A 78 -25.46 -14.54 -0.97
CA TYR A 78 -24.74 -15.80 -0.77
C TYR A 78 -23.76 -15.69 0.39
N SER A 79 -23.69 -16.71 1.25
CA SER A 79 -22.80 -16.76 2.42
C SER A 79 -22.86 -15.50 3.33
N GLY A 80 -24.04 -14.88 3.46
CA GLY A 80 -24.24 -13.64 4.22
C GLY A 80 -23.83 -12.35 3.50
N THR A 81 -23.23 -12.43 2.31
CA THR A 81 -22.89 -11.26 1.49
C THR A 81 -24.01 -10.99 0.48
N CYS A 82 -24.63 -9.82 0.59
CA CYS A 82 -25.52 -9.29 -0.44
C CYS A 82 -24.68 -8.52 -1.46
N MET A 83 -24.74 -8.93 -2.73
CA MET A 83 -23.92 -8.41 -3.83
C MET A 83 -24.81 -7.83 -4.92
N ARG A 84 -24.39 -6.74 -5.56
CA ARG A 84 -25.13 -6.14 -6.67
C ARG A 84 -24.30 -6.15 -7.94
N PHE A 85 -24.84 -6.81 -8.96
CA PHE A 85 -24.17 -6.98 -10.24
C PHE A 85 -24.95 -6.30 -11.36
N ASN A 86 -24.33 -5.29 -11.97
CA ASN A 86 -24.83 -4.72 -13.21
C ASN A 86 -24.82 -5.78 -14.34
N TYR A 87 -25.84 -5.79 -15.19
CA TYR A 87 -26.00 -6.81 -16.22
C TYR A 87 -24.92 -6.77 -17.31
N VAL A 88 -24.48 -5.57 -17.71
CA VAL A 88 -23.34 -5.41 -18.64
C VAL A 88 -22.08 -6.02 -18.05
N TRP A 89 -21.79 -5.77 -16.77
CA TRP A 89 -20.65 -6.40 -16.08
C TRP A 89 -20.73 -7.93 -16.10
N LEU A 90 -21.91 -8.50 -15.84
CA LEU A 90 -22.16 -9.95 -15.90
C LEU A 90 -22.04 -10.52 -17.31
N ARG A 91 -22.33 -9.75 -18.36
CA ARG A 91 -22.14 -10.18 -19.76
C ARG A 91 -20.67 -10.06 -20.21
N ASP A 92 -20.00 -9.00 -19.77
CA ASP A 92 -18.61 -8.65 -20.09
C ASP A 92 -17.59 -9.62 -19.47
N HIS A 93 -17.82 -10.06 -18.22
CA HIS A 93 -16.89 -10.93 -17.49
C HIS A 93 -17.12 -12.43 -17.73
N CYS A 94 -17.93 -12.78 -18.74
CA CYS A 94 -18.29 -14.15 -19.06
C CYS A 94 -17.05 -15.02 -19.34
N ARG A 95 -16.94 -16.16 -18.66
CA ARG A 95 -15.80 -17.10 -18.78
C ARG A 95 -16.05 -18.27 -19.74
N SER A 96 -17.00 -18.14 -20.66
CA SER A 96 -17.21 -19.11 -21.74
C SER A 96 -16.07 -19.02 -22.77
N ALA A 97 -15.82 -20.09 -23.52
CA ALA A 97 -14.69 -20.17 -24.46
C ALA A 97 -14.72 -19.13 -25.59
N SER A 98 -15.90 -18.57 -25.92
CA SER A 98 -16.03 -17.47 -26.88
C SER A 98 -15.77 -16.08 -26.27
N CYS A 99 -15.87 -15.94 -24.95
CA CYS A 99 -15.69 -14.67 -24.24
C CYS A 99 -14.34 -14.57 -23.50
N TYR A 100 -13.68 -15.71 -23.23
CA TYR A 100 -12.43 -15.77 -22.46
C TYR A 100 -11.50 -16.88 -22.96
N ASN A 101 -10.24 -16.54 -23.24
CA ASN A 101 -9.20 -17.50 -23.57
C ASN A 101 -8.54 -18.03 -22.29
N ALA A 102 -8.97 -19.22 -21.86
CA ALA A 102 -8.43 -19.87 -20.66
C ALA A 102 -6.95 -20.32 -20.77
N LYS A 103 -6.33 -20.30 -21.96
CA LYS A 103 -4.89 -20.59 -22.12
C LYS A 103 -4.01 -19.37 -21.84
N THR A 104 -4.46 -18.18 -22.23
CA THR A 104 -3.71 -16.92 -22.04
C THR A 104 -4.23 -16.08 -20.88
N ASN A 105 -5.35 -16.48 -20.27
CA ASN A 105 -6.08 -15.75 -19.24
C ASN A 105 -6.57 -14.35 -19.66
N GLN A 106 -6.89 -14.19 -20.95
CA GLN A 106 -7.34 -12.93 -21.54
C GLN A 106 -8.82 -12.97 -21.92
N ARG A 107 -9.50 -11.82 -21.82
CA ARG A 107 -10.85 -11.64 -22.37
C ARG A 107 -10.78 -11.62 -23.91
N SER A 108 -11.77 -12.23 -24.54
CA SER A 108 -11.95 -12.29 -26.00
C SER A 108 -13.18 -11.51 -26.47
N LEU A 109 -14.12 -11.24 -25.57
CA LEU A 109 -15.30 -10.43 -25.85
C LEU A 109 -14.92 -8.96 -25.99
N ASP A 110 -15.40 -8.31 -27.05
CA ASP A 110 -15.37 -6.86 -27.17
C ASP A 110 -16.50 -6.26 -26.33
N THR A 111 -16.14 -5.63 -25.20
CA THR A 111 -17.06 -4.97 -24.28
C THR A 111 -17.96 -3.95 -24.99
N ALA A 112 -17.49 -3.27 -26.05
CA ALA A 112 -18.27 -2.26 -26.77
C ALA A 112 -19.42 -2.84 -27.61
N THR A 113 -19.43 -4.17 -27.84
CA THR A 113 -20.52 -4.87 -28.53
C THR A 113 -21.64 -5.33 -27.57
N VAL A 114 -21.45 -5.17 -26.26
CA VAL A 114 -22.47 -5.51 -25.26
C VAL A 114 -23.49 -4.38 -25.18
N ASP A 115 -24.75 -4.71 -25.45
CA ASP A 115 -25.89 -3.80 -25.22
C ASP A 115 -25.91 -3.33 -23.75
N LEU A 116 -25.95 -2.01 -23.55
CA LEU A 116 -25.90 -1.40 -22.22
C LEU A 116 -27.22 -1.56 -21.45
N ASP A 117 -28.33 -1.82 -22.15
CA ASP A 117 -29.65 -2.11 -21.56
C ASP A 117 -29.90 -3.63 -21.42
N ILE A 118 -28.89 -4.49 -21.68
CA ILE A 118 -29.03 -5.95 -21.65
C ILE A 118 -29.55 -6.45 -20.29
N GLN A 119 -30.50 -7.39 -20.34
CA GLN A 119 -31.02 -8.09 -19.18
C GLN A 119 -31.03 -9.60 -19.45
N PRO A 120 -30.80 -10.46 -18.44
CA PRO A 120 -30.92 -11.90 -18.62
C PRO A 120 -32.39 -12.28 -18.86
N ALA A 121 -32.64 -13.01 -19.94
CA ALA A 121 -33.94 -13.61 -20.23
C ALA A 121 -34.31 -14.70 -19.20
N LEU A 122 -33.30 -15.31 -18.54
CA LEU A 122 -33.51 -16.27 -17.46
C LEU A 122 -32.33 -16.30 -16.49
N VAL A 123 -32.63 -16.40 -15.20
CA VAL A 123 -31.66 -16.61 -14.12
C VAL A 123 -32.01 -17.87 -13.34
N ARG A 124 -31.00 -18.69 -13.04
CA ARG A 124 -31.09 -19.89 -12.18
C ARG A 124 -29.84 -19.97 -11.32
N ALA A 125 -29.89 -20.61 -10.17
CA ALA A 125 -28.69 -21.01 -9.43
C ALA A 125 -28.85 -22.41 -8.83
N ASP A 126 -27.71 -23.06 -8.58
CA ASP A 126 -27.58 -24.17 -7.65
C ASP A 126 -26.79 -23.73 -6.39
N GLU A 127 -26.36 -24.67 -5.55
CA GLU A 127 -25.61 -24.42 -4.30
C GLU A 127 -24.24 -23.73 -4.52
N THR A 128 -23.72 -23.77 -5.74
CA THR A 128 -22.35 -23.38 -6.09
C THR A 128 -22.26 -22.43 -7.28
N THR A 129 -23.25 -22.42 -8.17
CA THR A 129 -23.17 -21.78 -9.49
C THR A 129 -24.43 -20.96 -9.82
N LEU A 130 -24.23 -19.73 -10.30
CA LEU A 130 -25.23 -18.88 -10.93
C LEU A 130 -25.19 -19.06 -12.45
N TYR A 131 -26.36 -19.19 -13.08
CA TYR A 131 -26.56 -19.31 -14.52
C TYR A 131 -27.42 -18.17 -15.04
N LEU A 132 -26.97 -17.56 -16.13
CA LEU A 132 -27.64 -16.45 -16.82
C LEU A 132 -27.81 -16.84 -18.29
N THR A 133 -29.04 -16.77 -18.81
CA THR A 133 -29.33 -16.86 -20.24
C THR A 133 -29.69 -15.48 -20.75
N TRP A 134 -28.98 -15.02 -21.79
CA TRP A 134 -29.13 -13.69 -22.38
C TRP A 134 -30.12 -13.73 -23.57
N PRO A 135 -30.59 -12.57 -24.08
CA PRO A 135 -31.56 -12.51 -25.18
C PRO A 135 -31.05 -13.08 -26.51
N ASP A 136 -29.74 -13.09 -26.72
CA ASP A 136 -29.04 -13.75 -27.84
C ASP A 136 -28.95 -15.28 -27.70
N GLY A 137 -29.50 -15.85 -26.61
CA GLY A 137 -29.39 -17.27 -26.26
C GLY A 137 -28.05 -17.66 -25.64
N HIS A 138 -27.10 -16.73 -25.47
CA HIS A 138 -25.81 -17.01 -24.82
C HIS A 138 -26.04 -17.39 -23.36
N MET A 139 -25.28 -18.36 -22.86
CA MET A 139 -25.34 -18.79 -21.46
C MET A 139 -24.02 -18.49 -20.74
N THR A 140 -24.10 -17.63 -19.74
CA THR A 140 -23.00 -17.35 -18.80
C THR A 140 -23.19 -18.17 -17.53
N ARG A 141 -22.08 -18.65 -16.95
CA ARG A 141 -22.03 -19.33 -15.66
C ARG A 141 -20.99 -18.68 -14.76
N TYR A 142 -21.29 -18.53 -13.48
CA TYR A 142 -20.37 -18.00 -12.47
C TYR A 142 -20.43 -18.86 -11.20
N GLY A 143 -19.26 -19.22 -10.66
CA GLY A 143 -19.22 -19.77 -9.30
C GLY A 143 -19.61 -18.69 -8.28
N LEU A 144 -20.45 -19.02 -7.31
CA LEU A 144 -20.94 -18.08 -6.31
C LEU A 144 -19.81 -17.53 -5.42
N GLU A 145 -18.82 -18.36 -5.10
CA GLU A 145 -17.60 -17.94 -4.42
C GLU A 145 -16.75 -16.97 -5.29
N TRP A 146 -16.71 -17.19 -6.62
CA TRP A 146 -16.07 -16.24 -7.54
C TRP A 146 -16.82 -14.90 -7.58
N LEU A 147 -18.15 -14.92 -7.54
CA LEU A 147 -18.97 -13.70 -7.42
C LEU A 147 -18.69 -12.95 -6.12
N VAL A 148 -18.60 -13.64 -4.97
CA VAL A 148 -18.19 -13.00 -3.71
C VAL A 148 -16.83 -12.32 -3.87
N GLN A 149 -15.85 -13.03 -4.40
CA GLN A 149 -14.49 -12.52 -4.59
C GLN A 149 -14.37 -11.38 -5.62
N ASN A 150 -15.30 -11.25 -6.58
CA ASN A 150 -15.25 -10.25 -7.65
C ASN A 150 -16.38 -9.20 -7.58
N SER A 151 -17.23 -9.26 -6.54
CA SER A 151 -18.23 -8.23 -6.22
C SER A 151 -17.59 -6.99 -5.60
N TYR A 152 -18.23 -5.84 -5.79
CA TYR A 152 -17.83 -4.61 -5.11
C TYR A 152 -17.98 -4.75 -3.58
N GLU A 153 -19.06 -5.37 -3.11
CA GLU A 153 -19.33 -5.57 -1.68
C GLU A 153 -18.30 -6.49 -1.01
N GLY A 154 -17.85 -7.55 -1.69
CA GLY A 154 -16.78 -8.43 -1.23
C GLY A 154 -15.42 -7.72 -1.24
N GLN A 155 -15.06 -7.05 -2.35
CA GLN A 155 -13.79 -6.30 -2.45
C GLN A 155 -13.68 -5.15 -1.45
N LYS A 156 -14.80 -4.50 -1.09
CA LYS A 156 -14.84 -3.45 -0.06
C LYS A 156 -14.47 -3.96 1.34
N GLN A 157 -14.70 -5.24 1.62
CA GLN A 157 -14.39 -5.86 2.92
C GLN A 157 -13.02 -6.54 2.96
N GLN A 158 -12.41 -6.81 1.80
CA GLN A 158 -11.14 -7.51 1.73
C GLN A 158 -9.95 -6.54 1.77
N LEU A 159 -8.92 -6.93 2.53
CA LEU A 159 -7.57 -6.37 2.38
C LEU A 159 -6.98 -6.86 1.06
N VAL A 160 -6.42 -5.96 0.27
CA VAL A 160 -5.67 -6.25 -0.95
C VAL A 160 -4.39 -6.99 -0.57
N GLN A 161 -3.56 -6.37 0.28
CA GLN A 161 -2.32 -6.97 0.78
C GLN A 161 -2.36 -7.05 2.33
N PRO A 162 -2.32 -8.26 2.93
CA PRO A 162 -2.22 -8.41 4.38
C PRO A 162 -0.92 -7.80 4.92
N ARG A 163 -1.03 -7.00 5.98
CA ARG A 163 0.09 -6.31 6.64
C ARG A 163 -0.11 -6.33 8.16
N ILE A 164 0.97 -6.38 8.91
CA ILE A 164 0.99 -6.14 10.37
C ILE A 164 1.57 -4.74 10.56
N LEU A 165 0.74 -3.78 10.96
CA LEU A 165 1.20 -2.42 11.27
C LEU A 165 1.97 -2.43 12.60
N TRP A 166 3.13 -1.79 12.65
CA TRP A 166 4.02 -1.88 13.82
C TRP A 166 4.60 -0.54 14.27
N ASN A 167 4.85 -0.48 15.58
CA ASN A 167 5.82 0.42 16.19
C ASN A 167 7.00 -0.40 16.74
N GLU A 168 8.00 0.22 17.38
CA GLU A 168 9.23 -0.47 17.78
C GLU A 168 8.94 -1.68 18.69
N ARG A 169 8.00 -1.51 19.64
CA ARG A 169 7.59 -2.57 20.56
C ARG A 169 6.95 -3.74 19.84
N ILE A 170 5.99 -3.48 18.94
CA ILE A 170 5.29 -4.54 18.18
C ILE A 170 6.28 -5.32 17.31
N TYR A 171 7.20 -4.64 16.63
CA TYR A 171 8.18 -5.32 15.77
C TYR A 171 9.17 -6.17 16.59
N LYS A 172 9.64 -5.68 17.73
CA LYS A 172 10.51 -6.45 18.64
C LYS A 172 9.80 -7.66 19.24
N GLU A 173 8.55 -7.51 19.69
CA GLU A 173 7.75 -8.60 20.25
C GLU A 173 7.43 -9.70 19.21
N ALA A 174 7.31 -9.34 17.93
CA ALA A 174 7.11 -10.29 16.84
C ALA A 174 8.33 -11.18 16.56
N ASN A 175 9.54 -10.78 17.00
CA ASN A 175 10.79 -11.52 16.84
C ASN A 175 11.00 -12.11 15.44
N VAL A 176 10.80 -11.28 14.41
CA VAL A 176 10.79 -11.68 13.00
C VAL A 176 12.17 -12.23 12.60
N PRO A 177 12.28 -13.51 12.16
CA PRO A 177 13.56 -14.10 11.83
C PRO A 177 14.14 -13.50 10.53
N SER A 178 15.45 -13.30 10.53
CA SER A 178 16.24 -13.08 9.31
C SER A 178 16.45 -14.42 8.60
N VAL A 179 16.66 -14.40 7.28
CA VAL A 179 16.95 -15.63 6.49
C VAL A 179 18.45 -15.68 6.18
N SER A 180 19.08 -16.85 6.26
CA SER A 180 20.50 -16.98 5.90
C SER A 180 20.70 -16.83 4.39
N TYR A 181 21.85 -16.28 3.98
CA TYR A 181 22.22 -16.09 2.57
C TYR A 181 22.12 -17.39 1.74
N SER A 182 22.53 -18.51 2.34
CA SER A 182 22.48 -19.82 1.69
C SER A 182 21.05 -20.31 1.46
N GLU A 183 20.15 -20.16 2.43
CA GLU A 183 18.74 -20.55 2.27
C GLU A 183 18.03 -19.61 1.29
N PHE A 184 18.22 -18.30 1.45
CA PHE A 184 17.61 -17.27 0.60
C PHE A 184 17.93 -17.47 -0.89
N LEU A 185 19.19 -17.77 -1.23
CA LEU A 185 19.57 -18.04 -2.61
C LEU A 185 19.10 -19.43 -3.10
N LYS A 186 19.30 -20.49 -2.30
CA LYS A 186 19.24 -21.88 -2.81
C LYS A 186 17.87 -22.55 -2.69
N THR A 187 16.96 -22.03 -1.86
CA THR A 187 15.65 -22.68 -1.64
C THR A 187 14.48 -21.77 -2.01
N SER A 188 13.34 -22.37 -2.33
CA SER A 188 12.09 -21.65 -2.54
C SER A 188 11.48 -21.24 -1.20
N GLU A 189 11.69 -22.05 -0.17
CA GLU A 189 11.21 -21.87 1.19
C GLU A 189 11.88 -20.67 1.87
N GLY A 190 13.19 -20.50 1.68
CA GLY A 190 13.96 -19.36 2.20
C GLY A 190 13.52 -18.04 1.56
N LEU A 191 13.41 -17.99 0.24
CA LEU A 191 12.86 -16.81 -0.45
C LEU A 191 11.40 -16.54 -0.07
N ARG A 192 10.56 -17.58 0.02
CA ARG A 192 9.15 -17.44 0.44
C ARG A 192 9.03 -16.91 1.86
N ALA A 193 9.83 -17.40 2.80
CA ALA A 193 9.86 -16.92 4.18
C ALA A 193 10.33 -15.45 4.25
N PHE A 194 11.38 -15.09 3.51
CA PHE A 194 11.84 -13.72 3.37
C PHE A 194 10.73 -12.80 2.83
N LEU A 195 10.10 -13.16 1.70
CA LEU A 195 9.05 -12.35 1.07
C LEU A 195 7.79 -12.28 1.94
N GLN A 196 7.44 -13.35 2.65
CA GLN A 196 6.34 -13.34 3.61
C GLN A 196 6.60 -12.33 4.74
N ASN A 197 7.80 -12.31 5.31
CA ASN A 197 8.20 -11.33 6.33
C ASN A 197 8.21 -9.89 5.75
N PHE A 198 8.76 -9.72 4.55
CA PHE A 198 8.78 -8.44 3.84
C PHE A 198 7.38 -7.88 3.58
N LEU A 199 6.44 -8.69 3.07
CA LEU A 199 5.07 -8.23 2.79
C LEU A 199 4.30 -7.89 4.07
N LEU A 200 4.48 -8.68 5.14
CA LEU A 200 3.79 -8.46 6.41
C LEU A 200 4.30 -7.21 7.13
N TYR A 201 5.62 -7.01 7.21
CA TYR A 201 6.22 -5.94 8.03
C TYR A 201 6.80 -4.78 7.21
N GLY A 202 6.93 -4.88 5.89
CA GLY A 202 7.59 -3.87 5.06
C GLY A 202 9.11 -3.79 5.25
N ILE A 203 9.71 -4.66 6.06
CA ILE A 203 11.16 -4.83 6.19
C ILE A 203 11.51 -6.30 6.37
N ALA A 204 12.64 -6.70 5.81
CA ALA A 204 13.21 -8.04 5.97
C ALA A 204 14.74 -7.99 5.90
N PHE A 205 15.41 -9.03 6.40
CA PHE A 205 16.86 -9.11 6.48
C PHE A 205 17.36 -10.44 5.91
N VAL A 206 18.51 -10.37 5.22
CA VAL A 206 19.32 -11.55 4.87
C VAL A 206 20.64 -11.45 5.65
N ASP A 207 20.96 -12.52 6.37
CA ASP A 207 22.19 -12.68 7.17
C ASP A 207 23.25 -13.48 6.40
N ASP A 208 24.51 -13.36 6.83
CA ASP A 208 25.68 -14.05 6.26
C ASP A 208 25.95 -13.79 4.77
N VAL A 209 25.56 -12.61 4.26
CA VAL A 209 25.87 -12.17 2.90
C VAL A 209 27.31 -11.63 2.84
N PRO A 210 28.21 -12.15 1.98
CA PRO A 210 29.57 -11.61 1.86
C PRO A 210 29.53 -10.11 1.53
N ALA A 211 30.36 -9.32 2.20
CA ALA A 211 30.33 -7.85 2.15
C ALA A 211 30.96 -7.28 0.86
N THR A 212 30.45 -7.70 -0.29
CA THR A 212 30.89 -7.33 -1.64
C THR A 212 29.76 -6.63 -2.41
N TYR A 213 30.09 -6.00 -3.53
CA TYR A 213 29.09 -5.45 -4.44
C TYR A 213 28.32 -6.59 -5.14
N GLU A 214 29.03 -7.62 -5.57
CA GLU A 214 28.57 -8.73 -6.40
C GLU A 214 27.59 -9.65 -5.64
N ASP A 215 27.83 -9.89 -4.35
CA ASP A 215 26.91 -10.65 -3.50
C ASP A 215 25.66 -9.81 -3.13
N THR A 216 25.79 -8.48 -3.09
CA THR A 216 24.66 -7.54 -2.92
C THR A 216 23.75 -7.53 -4.16
N GLU A 217 24.35 -7.48 -5.36
CA GLU A 217 23.63 -7.60 -6.63
C GLU A 217 22.94 -8.98 -6.73
N ARG A 218 23.63 -10.06 -6.37
CA ARG A 218 23.06 -11.42 -6.41
C ARG A 218 21.84 -11.62 -5.48
N VAL A 219 21.80 -11.00 -4.29
CA VAL A 219 20.59 -11.08 -3.45
C VAL A 219 19.42 -10.28 -4.01
N ALA A 220 19.69 -9.19 -4.74
CA ALA A 220 18.66 -8.41 -5.40
C ALA A 220 18.05 -9.18 -6.58
N GLU A 221 18.90 -9.70 -7.47
CA GLU A 221 18.50 -10.47 -8.66
C GLU A 221 17.79 -11.79 -8.33
N ARG A 222 17.98 -12.33 -7.11
CA ARG A 222 17.24 -13.50 -6.61
C ARG A 222 15.74 -13.24 -6.46
N ILE A 223 15.34 -11.98 -6.20
CA ILE A 223 13.94 -11.55 -6.01
C ILE A 223 13.33 -11.17 -7.36
N SER A 224 13.99 -10.27 -8.10
CA SER A 224 13.50 -9.73 -9.38
C SER A 224 14.61 -9.02 -10.14
N HIS A 225 14.30 -8.53 -11.34
CA HIS A 225 15.14 -7.57 -12.03
C HIS A 225 15.36 -6.31 -11.17
N ILE A 226 16.60 -5.80 -11.21
CA ILE A 226 16.98 -4.53 -10.59
C ILE A 226 16.47 -3.39 -11.47
N ARG A 227 15.80 -2.42 -10.86
CA ARG A 227 15.34 -1.21 -11.52
C ARG A 227 16.51 -0.25 -11.66
N GLU A 228 17.06 -0.14 -12.87
CA GLU A 228 18.03 0.89 -13.21
C GLU A 228 17.38 2.29 -13.12
N THR A 229 18.15 3.25 -12.61
CA THR A 229 17.72 4.64 -12.36
C THR A 229 18.81 5.63 -12.76
N ILE A 230 18.58 6.93 -12.56
CA ILE A 230 19.63 7.98 -12.71
C ILE A 230 20.82 7.80 -11.75
N TYR A 231 20.70 6.94 -10.73
CA TYR A 231 21.78 6.53 -9.83
C TYR A 231 22.54 5.28 -10.34
N GLY A 232 22.14 4.71 -11.49
CA GLY A 232 22.65 3.46 -12.06
C GLY A 232 21.76 2.25 -11.74
N LYS A 233 22.21 1.06 -12.16
CA LYS A 233 21.63 -0.24 -11.79
C LYS A 233 21.77 -0.49 -10.28
N MET A 234 23.01 -0.46 -9.79
CA MET A 234 23.38 -0.48 -8.37
C MET A 234 24.05 0.84 -8.02
N TRP A 235 23.99 1.22 -6.75
CA TRP A 235 24.75 2.34 -6.20
C TRP A 235 25.70 1.87 -5.08
N ASN A 236 26.85 2.54 -4.96
CA ASN A 236 27.89 2.24 -3.98
C ASN A 236 28.29 3.56 -3.30
N LEU A 237 27.64 3.86 -2.17
CA LEU A 237 27.69 5.14 -1.48
C LEU A 237 28.87 5.20 -0.51
N THR A 238 29.71 6.21 -0.71
CA THR A 238 30.65 6.75 0.29
C THR A 238 30.32 8.23 0.50
N SER A 239 30.67 8.84 1.63
CA SER A 239 30.49 10.29 1.83
C SER A 239 31.56 11.10 1.08
N ASP A 240 31.43 11.18 -0.23
CA ASP A 240 32.35 11.84 -1.17
C ASP A 240 31.75 13.05 -1.90
N PHE A 241 30.47 13.37 -1.67
CA PHE A 241 29.70 14.41 -2.38
C PHE A 241 29.61 14.21 -3.91
N SER A 242 29.70 12.96 -4.41
CA SER A 242 29.67 12.65 -5.84
C SER A 242 28.31 12.86 -6.54
N ARG A 243 27.21 13.07 -5.80
CA ARG A 243 25.87 13.39 -6.32
C ARG A 243 25.27 14.58 -5.58
N GLY A 244 24.29 15.22 -6.22
CA GLY A 244 23.54 16.38 -5.68
C GLY A 244 22.56 16.04 -4.55
N ASP A 245 22.90 15.08 -3.69
CA ASP A 245 21.99 14.41 -2.77
C ASP A 245 22.56 14.36 -1.35
N THR A 246 21.73 14.74 -0.37
CA THR A 246 22.04 14.71 1.06
C THR A 246 22.53 13.36 1.59
N ALA A 247 22.16 12.24 0.93
CA ALA A 247 22.60 10.90 1.25
C ALA A 247 24.13 10.74 1.26
N TYR A 248 24.82 11.50 0.40
CA TYR A 248 26.28 11.50 0.22
C TYR A 248 27.02 12.36 1.26
N THR A 249 26.31 12.96 2.21
CA THR A 249 26.90 13.68 3.35
C THR A 249 27.10 12.77 4.57
N LYS A 250 27.79 13.26 5.61
CA LYS A 250 27.90 12.59 6.93
C LYS A 250 26.80 13.00 7.93
N LEU A 251 25.89 13.89 7.53
CA LEU A 251 24.82 14.40 8.37
C LEU A 251 23.77 13.33 8.66
N ALA A 252 22.91 13.58 9.65
CA ALA A 252 21.73 12.76 9.85
C ALA A 252 20.72 12.99 8.71
N LEU A 253 20.05 11.91 8.29
CA LEU A 253 18.93 11.94 7.36
C LEU A 253 17.66 11.63 8.16
N ASP A 254 16.69 12.54 8.13
CA ASP A 254 15.38 12.30 8.76
C ASP A 254 14.59 11.25 7.96
N ARG A 255 13.51 10.72 8.53
CA ARG A 255 12.66 9.69 7.92
C ARG A 255 12.08 10.11 6.56
N HIS A 256 12.31 9.31 5.52
CA HIS A 256 11.80 9.51 4.17
C HIS A 256 11.54 8.19 3.42
N THR A 257 10.78 8.30 2.33
CA THR A 257 10.70 7.31 1.24
C THR A 257 11.46 7.86 0.03
N ASP A 258 12.21 7.04 -0.68
CA ASP A 258 13.05 7.51 -1.79
C ASP A 258 12.27 7.66 -3.09
N THR A 259 12.83 8.43 -4.01
CA THR A 259 12.32 8.62 -5.39
C THR A 259 10.90 9.19 -5.45
N THR A 260 10.51 10.05 -4.50
CA THR A 260 9.17 10.66 -4.48
C THR A 260 8.90 11.56 -5.69
N TYR A 261 9.94 12.00 -6.40
CA TYR A 261 9.92 12.75 -7.65
C TYR A 261 9.85 11.86 -8.92
N PHE A 262 9.85 10.53 -8.79
CA PHE A 262 9.45 9.66 -9.91
C PHE A 262 7.92 9.68 -10.04
N GLN A 263 7.38 9.47 -11.25
CA GLN A 263 5.94 9.20 -11.40
C GLN A 263 5.56 7.92 -10.64
N GLU A 264 6.35 6.87 -10.83
CA GLU A 264 6.31 5.60 -10.11
C GLU A 264 7.55 5.47 -9.19
N PRO A 265 7.44 5.75 -7.88
CA PRO A 265 8.54 5.57 -6.93
C PRO A 265 9.01 4.12 -6.88
N CYS A 266 10.29 3.89 -6.58
CA CYS A 266 10.83 2.54 -6.42
C CYS A 266 10.10 1.77 -5.31
N GLY A 267 9.82 0.48 -5.54
CA GLY A 267 8.94 -0.33 -4.69
C GLY A 267 9.67 -0.93 -3.49
N MET A 268 10.83 -1.52 -3.74
CA MET A 268 11.73 -2.04 -2.72
C MET A 268 13.09 -1.36 -2.84
N GLN A 269 13.71 -1.04 -1.71
CA GLN A 269 15.11 -0.61 -1.62
C GLN A 269 15.87 -1.59 -0.73
N LEU A 270 17.16 -1.82 -1.00
CA LEU A 270 18.02 -2.62 -0.15
C LEU A 270 19.33 -1.91 0.22
N PHE A 271 19.84 -2.21 1.40
CA PHE A 271 21.04 -1.64 2.00
C PHE A 271 21.97 -2.74 2.49
N HIS A 272 23.20 -2.79 1.97
CA HIS A 272 24.28 -3.63 2.49
C HIS A 272 25.45 -2.76 2.95
N CYS A 273 25.80 -2.86 4.23
CA CYS A 273 26.97 -2.17 4.77
C CYS A 273 28.26 -2.94 4.44
N LEU A 274 28.97 -2.54 3.38
CA LEU A 274 30.21 -3.21 2.99
C LEU A 274 31.35 -2.95 3.99
N ARG A 275 31.46 -1.71 4.50
CA ARG A 275 32.51 -1.32 5.47
C ARG A 275 32.05 -0.14 6.33
N HIS A 276 32.42 -0.14 7.61
CA HIS A 276 32.18 0.98 8.52
C HIS A 276 33.27 1.08 9.60
N GLU A 277 34.07 2.13 9.53
CA GLU A 277 35.19 2.44 10.43
C GLU A 277 34.93 3.79 11.09
N GLY A 278 34.16 3.77 12.18
CA GLY A 278 33.71 4.97 12.88
C GLY A 278 32.52 4.71 13.81
N THR A 279 31.86 5.78 14.23
CA THR A 279 30.74 5.78 15.19
C THR A 279 29.47 6.37 14.58
N GLY A 280 28.32 6.15 15.23
CA GLY A 280 27.01 6.59 14.74
C GLY A 280 26.52 5.76 13.55
N GLY A 281 25.75 6.37 12.65
CA GLY A 281 25.34 5.76 11.38
C GLY A 281 24.48 4.51 11.54
N ARG A 282 23.60 4.49 12.53
CA ARG A 282 22.45 3.57 12.61
C ARG A 282 21.41 3.94 11.56
N THR A 283 20.73 2.94 11.02
CA THR A 283 19.57 3.09 10.15
C THR A 283 18.33 3.27 11.01
N LEU A 284 17.56 4.31 10.73
CA LEU A 284 16.20 4.52 11.26
C LEU A 284 15.21 3.81 10.34
N LEU A 285 14.20 3.16 10.92
CA LEU A 285 13.05 2.57 10.24
C LEU A 285 11.77 2.93 11.00
N VAL A 286 10.75 3.39 10.27
CA VAL A 286 9.44 3.78 10.82
C VAL A 286 8.34 3.26 9.88
N ASP A 287 7.39 2.49 10.39
CA ASP A 287 6.22 2.08 9.61
C ASP A 287 5.31 3.28 9.34
N GLY A 288 5.40 3.84 8.13
CA GLY A 288 4.59 4.98 7.72
C GLY A 288 3.10 4.66 7.72
N PHE A 289 2.72 3.39 7.54
CA PHE A 289 1.32 2.98 7.57
C PHE A 289 0.80 2.92 9.01
N TYR A 290 1.60 2.49 9.99
CA TYR A 290 1.23 2.57 11.41
C TYR A 290 1.02 4.03 11.84
N ALA A 291 1.96 4.92 11.51
CA ALA A 291 1.85 6.35 11.84
C ALA A 291 0.64 7.01 11.16
N ALA A 292 0.41 6.72 9.86
CA ALA A 292 -0.77 7.18 9.15
C ALA A 292 -2.08 6.62 9.73
N ASP A 293 -2.07 5.39 10.27
CA ASP A 293 -3.23 4.80 10.94
C ASP A 293 -3.57 5.48 12.28
N GLN A 294 -2.55 5.91 13.04
CA GLN A 294 -2.77 6.75 14.23
C GLN A 294 -3.41 8.10 13.84
N VAL A 295 -2.92 8.76 12.78
CA VAL A 295 -3.56 9.99 12.24
C VAL A 295 -4.99 9.71 11.75
N ARG A 296 -5.25 8.56 11.12
CA ARG A 296 -6.58 8.15 10.66
C ARG A 296 -7.58 7.99 11.81
N HIS A 297 -7.12 7.53 12.97
CA HIS A 297 -7.93 7.37 14.18
C HIS A 297 -8.16 8.70 14.90
N ASP A 298 -7.09 9.44 15.19
CA ASP A 298 -7.14 10.67 16.00
C ASP A 298 -7.64 11.90 15.21
N TYR A 299 -7.34 11.95 13.91
CA TYR A 299 -7.55 13.10 13.03
C TYR A 299 -8.04 12.67 11.62
N PRO A 300 -9.22 12.02 11.51
CA PRO A 300 -9.68 11.43 10.23
C PRO A 300 -9.75 12.43 9.06
N ASN A 301 -10.15 13.68 9.31
CA ASN A 301 -10.19 14.73 8.28
C ASN A 301 -8.80 15.10 7.74
N ASP A 302 -7.76 14.99 8.58
CA ASP A 302 -6.38 15.28 8.20
C ASP A 302 -5.78 14.14 7.38
N PHE A 303 -6.11 12.89 7.74
CA PHE A 303 -5.80 11.72 6.92
C PHE A 303 -6.45 11.84 5.54
N GLU A 304 -7.74 12.18 5.48
CA GLU A 304 -8.46 12.37 4.22
C GLU A 304 -7.84 13.49 3.36
N LEU A 305 -7.50 14.63 3.97
CA LEU A 305 -6.84 15.74 3.29
C LEU A 305 -5.47 15.34 2.72
N LEU A 306 -4.65 14.62 3.50
CA LEU A 306 -3.36 14.08 3.06
C LEU A 306 -3.49 12.99 1.98
N SER A 307 -4.66 12.35 1.87
CA SER A 307 -4.93 11.36 0.81
C SER A 307 -5.52 11.93 -0.48
N ASN A 308 -6.20 13.08 -0.41
CA ASN A 308 -6.88 13.67 -1.55
C ASN A 308 -6.07 14.80 -2.22
N VAL A 309 -5.16 15.46 -1.51
CA VAL A 309 -4.41 16.63 -2.00
C VAL A 309 -3.07 16.22 -2.63
N PRO A 310 -2.90 16.29 -3.96
CA PRO A 310 -1.65 15.94 -4.62
C PRO A 310 -0.58 17.03 -4.45
N LEU A 311 0.66 16.61 -4.29
CA LEU A 311 1.82 17.49 -4.12
C LEU A 311 2.89 17.20 -5.16
N LYS A 312 3.52 18.27 -5.65
CA LYS A 312 4.72 18.19 -6.47
C LYS A 312 5.93 17.80 -5.61
N HIS A 313 6.68 16.82 -6.08
CA HIS A 313 8.00 16.44 -5.60
C HIS A 313 8.98 16.61 -6.77
N GLU A 314 10.19 17.11 -6.51
CA GLU A 314 11.10 17.56 -7.55
C GLU A 314 12.57 17.26 -7.17
N TYR A 315 13.30 16.67 -8.11
CA TYR A 315 14.75 16.50 -8.05
C TYR A 315 15.38 17.22 -9.23
N ILE A 316 16.36 18.07 -8.96
CA ILE A 316 17.13 18.82 -9.95
C ILE A 316 18.60 18.63 -9.61
N GLU A 317 19.35 17.98 -10.51
CA GLU A 317 20.79 17.80 -10.42
C GLU A 317 21.43 18.47 -11.63
N ASN A 318 22.30 19.45 -11.39
CA ASN A 318 23.02 20.19 -12.42
C ASN A 318 24.52 20.14 -12.11
N MET A 319 25.18 19.04 -12.47
CA MET A 319 26.61 18.83 -12.21
C MET A 319 27.37 18.35 -13.45
N ALA A 320 28.70 18.50 -13.44
CA ALA A 320 29.53 18.05 -14.55
C ALA A 320 29.41 16.52 -14.72
N GLY A 321 28.82 16.08 -15.84
CA GLY A 321 28.55 14.66 -16.12
C GLY A 321 27.23 14.12 -15.56
N SER A 322 26.40 14.92 -14.90
CA SER A 322 25.04 14.51 -14.51
C SER A 322 24.07 15.67 -14.54
N ASN A 323 23.05 15.58 -15.41
CA ASN A 323 22.00 16.57 -15.54
C ASN A 323 20.64 15.86 -15.52
N ASN A 324 19.91 15.99 -14.42
CA ASN A 324 18.63 15.32 -14.19
C ASN A 324 17.59 16.35 -13.72
N HIS A 325 16.40 16.33 -14.30
CA HIS A 325 15.24 17.04 -13.79
C HIS A 325 14.04 16.09 -13.78
N MET A 326 13.55 15.78 -12.59
CA MET A 326 12.45 14.83 -12.39
C MET A 326 11.37 15.43 -11.51
N VAL A 327 10.12 15.18 -11.89
CA VAL A 327 8.94 15.69 -11.20
C VAL A 327 7.90 14.58 -11.05
N GLY A 328 7.50 14.34 -9.80
CA GLY A 328 6.43 13.43 -9.42
C GLY A 328 5.28 14.20 -8.77
N ILE A 329 4.04 13.84 -9.08
CA ILE A 329 2.86 14.46 -8.47
C ILE A 329 1.99 13.35 -7.88
N GLY A 330 1.64 13.48 -6.60
CA GLY A 330 0.75 12.55 -5.92
C GLY A 330 0.48 12.97 -4.47
N PRO A 331 -0.58 12.46 -3.84
CA PRO A 331 -0.86 12.71 -2.43
C PRO A 331 0.19 12.05 -1.53
N VAL A 332 0.29 12.51 -0.28
CA VAL A 332 1.18 11.92 0.73
C VAL A 332 0.71 10.51 1.08
N LEU A 333 -0.61 10.29 1.18
CA LEU A 333 -1.22 9.02 1.56
C LEU A 333 -2.07 8.45 0.41
N ASN A 334 -1.59 7.42 -0.28
CA ASN A 334 -2.24 6.90 -1.48
C ASN A 334 -3.11 5.70 -1.09
N VAL A 335 -4.44 5.86 -1.20
CA VAL A 335 -5.44 4.88 -0.74
C VAL A 335 -6.27 4.34 -1.90
N TYR A 336 -6.67 3.07 -1.83
CA TYR A 336 -7.57 2.49 -2.84
C TYR A 336 -8.98 3.12 -2.73
N PRO A 337 -9.61 3.55 -3.84
CA PRO A 337 -10.90 4.24 -3.78
C PRO A 337 -12.06 3.44 -3.16
N TRP A 338 -12.05 2.11 -3.29
CA TRP A 338 -13.18 1.24 -2.89
C TRP A 338 -13.20 0.84 -1.40
N ASN A 339 -12.03 0.60 -0.79
CA ASN A 339 -11.91 0.18 0.62
C ASN A 339 -11.11 1.15 1.51
N LYS A 340 -10.51 2.22 0.94
CA LYS A 340 -9.64 3.20 1.62
C LYS A 340 -8.39 2.60 2.29
N GLU A 341 -7.97 1.39 1.90
CA GLU A 341 -6.70 0.81 2.33
C GLU A 341 -5.53 1.62 1.75
N LEU A 342 -4.57 1.97 2.62
CA LEU A 342 -3.33 2.66 2.26
C LEU A 342 -2.38 1.69 1.55
N TYR A 343 -1.94 2.03 0.34
CA TYR A 343 -1.03 1.20 -0.47
C TYR A 343 0.32 1.87 -0.74
N MET A 344 0.44 3.19 -0.60
CA MET A 344 1.72 3.90 -0.68
C MET A 344 1.71 5.19 0.17
N ILE A 345 2.77 5.42 0.95
CA ILE A 345 3.13 6.72 1.51
C ILE A 345 4.22 7.35 0.62
N ARG A 346 4.01 8.59 0.18
CA ARG A 346 4.98 9.38 -0.58
C ARG A 346 5.41 10.54 0.32
N TYR A 347 6.49 10.35 1.06
CA TYR A 347 6.95 11.30 2.07
C TYR A 347 8.47 11.47 2.00
N ASN A 348 8.91 12.57 1.40
CA ASN A 348 10.27 13.06 1.57
C ASN A 348 10.23 14.58 1.66
N ASN A 349 10.67 15.15 2.79
CA ASN A 349 10.68 16.60 2.97
C ASN A 349 11.83 17.29 2.18
N TYR A 350 12.87 16.55 1.80
CA TYR A 350 13.96 17.07 0.96
C TYR A 350 13.50 17.26 -0.50
N ASP A 351 12.70 16.32 -1.01
CA ASP A 351 12.18 16.33 -2.39
C ASP A 351 10.91 17.17 -2.57
N ARG A 352 10.22 17.54 -1.48
CA ARG A 352 8.92 18.21 -1.56
C ARG A 352 9.07 19.61 -2.16
N ALA A 353 8.55 19.78 -3.36
CA ALA A 353 8.66 21.03 -4.11
C ALA A 353 7.77 22.15 -3.52
N VAL A 354 7.81 23.31 -4.16
CA VAL A 354 6.93 24.44 -3.86
C VAL A 354 5.46 24.00 -3.93
N ILE A 355 4.71 24.25 -2.85
CA ILE A 355 3.31 23.87 -2.74
C ILE A 355 2.44 24.86 -3.53
N SER A 356 2.31 24.62 -4.83
CA SER A 356 1.47 25.39 -5.76
C SER A 356 0.17 24.68 -6.16
N THR A 357 -0.03 23.44 -5.70
CA THR A 357 -1.19 22.58 -6.02
C THR A 357 -2.31 22.62 -4.98
N VAL A 358 -2.14 23.39 -3.89
CA VAL A 358 -3.06 23.40 -2.74
C VAL A 358 -3.82 24.73 -2.69
N PRO A 359 -5.16 24.72 -2.81
CA PRO A 359 -5.99 25.91 -2.69
C PRO A 359 -5.81 26.69 -1.37
N TYR A 360 -5.97 28.02 -1.46
CA TYR A 360 -5.77 28.97 -0.36
C TYR A 360 -6.63 28.68 0.88
N ASP A 361 -7.86 28.24 0.68
CA ASP A 361 -8.83 27.91 1.72
C ASP A 361 -8.46 26.65 2.53
N ILE A 362 -7.70 25.72 1.95
CA ILE A 362 -7.30 24.47 2.62
C ILE A 362 -5.81 24.39 2.99
N VAL A 363 -4.94 25.27 2.48
CA VAL A 363 -3.48 25.17 2.67
C VAL A 363 -3.07 25.20 4.15
N GLN A 364 -3.74 26.00 4.98
CA GLN A 364 -3.48 26.03 6.42
C GLN A 364 -3.83 24.69 7.10
N GLN A 365 -4.96 24.08 6.73
CA GLN A 365 -5.33 22.77 7.23
C GLN A 365 -4.39 21.67 6.72
N TRP A 366 -3.90 21.79 5.49
CA TRP A 366 -2.91 20.86 4.94
C TRP A 366 -1.60 20.90 5.75
N TYR A 367 -1.09 22.08 6.14
CA TYR A 367 0.08 22.18 7.01
C TYR A 367 -0.17 21.62 8.42
N ILE A 368 -1.38 21.74 8.96
CA ILE A 368 -1.77 21.12 10.25
C ILE A 368 -1.76 19.59 10.13
N ALA A 369 -2.37 19.05 9.08
CA ALA A 369 -2.42 17.62 8.78
C ALA A 369 -1.01 17.04 8.58
N HIS A 370 -0.20 17.67 7.73
CA HIS A 370 1.20 17.30 7.52
C HIS A 370 1.98 17.31 8.84
N ARG A 371 1.85 18.37 9.66
CA ARG A 371 2.52 18.44 10.97
C ARG A 371 2.11 17.30 11.90
N ARG A 372 0.83 16.91 11.93
CA ARG A 372 0.34 15.77 12.71
C ARG A 372 0.99 14.47 12.24
N LEU A 373 0.99 14.18 10.93
CA LEU A 373 1.69 13.02 10.38
C LEU A 373 3.20 13.04 10.69
N THR A 374 3.88 14.17 10.48
CA THR A 374 5.31 14.33 10.83
C THR A 374 5.58 14.07 12.32
N ASN A 375 4.69 14.51 13.21
CA ASN A 375 4.80 14.25 14.64
C ASN A 375 4.62 12.77 14.98
N GLU A 376 3.62 12.09 14.39
CA GLU A 376 3.41 10.64 14.57
C GLU A 376 4.60 9.83 14.06
N LEU A 377 5.13 10.19 12.89
CA LEU A 377 6.35 9.60 12.34
C LEU A 377 7.59 9.85 13.22
N ARG A 378 7.58 10.87 14.09
CA ARG A 378 8.67 11.28 14.99
C ARG A 378 8.50 10.84 16.46
N ARG A 379 7.43 10.12 16.81
CA ARG A 379 7.30 9.53 18.15
C ARG A 379 8.39 8.46 18.34
N HIS A 380 9.16 8.53 19.43
CA HIS A 380 10.27 7.61 19.69
C HIS A 380 9.82 6.14 19.77
N GLU A 381 8.59 5.90 20.22
CA GLU A 381 7.98 4.56 20.29
C GLU A 381 7.77 3.94 18.90
N ASN A 382 7.73 4.75 17.84
CA ASN A 382 7.57 4.34 16.44
C ASN A 382 8.91 4.16 15.71
N GLU A 383 10.04 4.54 16.32
CA GLU A 383 11.37 4.46 15.70
C GLU A 383 12.08 3.13 15.99
N LEU A 384 12.34 2.34 14.95
CA LEU A 384 13.23 1.18 15.03
C LEU A 384 14.64 1.52 14.53
N TRP A 385 15.62 1.46 15.44
CA TRP A 385 17.00 1.86 15.16
C TRP A 385 17.97 0.68 15.02
N VAL A 386 18.31 0.31 13.79
CA VAL A 386 19.15 -0.87 13.46
C VAL A 386 20.58 -0.45 13.10
N LYS A 387 21.60 -1.10 13.66
CA LYS A 387 22.99 -0.92 13.20
C LYS A 387 23.35 -1.99 12.18
N LEU A 388 23.35 -1.64 10.90
CA LEU A 388 23.88 -2.50 9.85
C LEU A 388 25.40 -2.70 10.03
N LYS A 389 25.84 -3.93 9.76
CA LYS A 389 27.23 -4.38 9.77
C LYS A 389 27.49 -5.19 8.48
N PRO A 390 28.74 -5.32 8.04
CA PRO A 390 29.13 -6.32 7.04
C PRO A 390 28.56 -7.70 7.39
N GLY A 391 27.96 -8.38 6.41
CA GLY A 391 27.22 -9.64 6.62
C GLY A 391 25.70 -9.51 6.58
N LYS A 392 25.13 -8.32 6.84
CA LYS A 392 23.66 -8.12 6.92
C LYS A 392 23.17 -7.17 5.81
N VAL A 393 22.23 -7.67 5.01
CA VAL A 393 21.44 -6.88 4.04
C VAL A 393 20.07 -6.61 4.63
N LEU A 394 19.65 -5.34 4.60
CA LEU A 394 18.30 -4.89 4.94
C LEU A 394 17.53 -4.60 3.64
N PHE A 395 16.28 -5.03 3.58
CA PHE A 395 15.34 -4.68 2.52
C PHE A 395 14.16 -3.92 3.12
N VAL A 396 13.69 -2.89 2.41
CA VAL A 396 12.66 -1.94 2.85
C VAL A 396 11.59 -1.79 1.75
N ASP A 397 10.31 -1.95 2.10
CA ASP A 397 9.17 -1.56 1.28
C ASP A 397 9.13 -0.03 1.27
N ASN A 398 9.72 0.55 0.22
CA ASN A 398 9.91 1.98 0.07
C ASN A 398 8.58 2.72 -0.17
N TRP A 399 7.48 2.01 -0.42
CA TRP A 399 6.13 2.59 -0.44
C TRP A 399 5.48 2.60 0.94
N ARG A 400 6.10 2.04 1.99
CA ARG A 400 5.49 1.88 3.32
C ARG A 400 6.38 2.37 4.46
N VAL A 401 7.60 1.85 4.53
CA VAL A 401 8.50 2.06 5.66
C VAL A 401 9.42 3.21 5.32
N LEU A 402 9.27 4.31 6.06
CA LEU A 402 10.20 5.42 5.98
C LEU A 402 11.50 4.99 6.64
N HIS A 403 12.61 5.37 6.03
CA HIS A 403 13.93 5.08 6.53
C HIS A 403 14.74 6.37 6.66
N GLY A 404 15.82 6.29 7.43
CA GLY A 404 16.68 7.43 7.70
C GLY A 404 18.01 6.97 8.29
N ARG A 405 18.84 7.91 8.72
CA ARG A 405 20.20 7.60 9.16
C ARG A 405 20.67 8.57 10.24
N GLU A 406 21.23 8.04 11.30
CA GLU A 406 21.99 8.82 12.29
C GLU A 406 23.24 9.45 11.61
N SER A 407 23.68 10.62 12.08
CA SER A 407 24.99 11.16 11.71
C SER A 407 26.12 10.18 12.05
N PHE A 408 27.23 10.23 11.33
CA PHE A 408 28.34 9.29 11.56
C PHE A 408 29.72 9.89 11.36
N THR A 409 30.73 9.22 11.91
CA THR A 409 32.15 9.59 11.81
C THR A 409 32.94 8.56 10.99
N GLY A 410 34.15 8.93 10.57
CA GLY A 410 35.07 8.03 9.86
C GLY A 410 34.61 7.63 8.45
N TYR A 411 34.88 6.38 8.07
CA TYR A 411 34.58 5.81 6.76
C TYR A 411 33.34 4.92 6.80
N ARG A 412 32.47 5.02 5.79
CA ARG A 412 31.26 4.20 5.64
C ARG A 412 31.00 3.96 4.16
N GLN A 413 30.82 2.70 3.80
CA GLN A 413 30.48 2.25 2.45
C GLN A 413 29.21 1.41 2.50
N ILE A 414 28.17 1.86 1.79
CA ILE A 414 26.91 1.11 1.63
C ILE A 414 26.68 0.82 0.15
N CYS A 415 26.42 -0.43 -0.19
CA CYS A 415 25.91 -0.81 -1.50
C CYS A 415 24.39 -1.04 -1.44
N GLY A 416 23.70 -0.83 -2.54
CA GLY A 416 22.27 -1.09 -2.66
C GLY A 416 21.74 -0.81 -4.05
N CYS A 417 20.45 -1.04 -4.23
CA CYS A 417 19.71 -0.75 -5.44
C CYS A 417 18.21 -0.67 -5.15
N TYR A 418 17.44 -0.52 -6.23
CA TYR A 418 15.99 -0.52 -6.21
C TYR A 418 15.42 -1.69 -7.00
N LEU A 419 14.29 -2.24 -6.56
CA LEU A 419 13.46 -3.14 -7.36
C LEU A 419 12.11 -2.47 -7.66
N THR A 420 11.45 -2.87 -8.75
CA THR A 420 10.06 -2.47 -9.02
C THR A 420 9.14 -3.07 -7.96
N ARG A 421 7.96 -2.48 -7.72
CA ARG A 421 6.97 -3.15 -6.86
C ARG A 421 6.38 -4.36 -7.57
N ASP A 422 6.07 -4.24 -8.86
CA ASP A 422 5.35 -5.26 -9.61
C ASP A 422 6.11 -6.58 -9.72
N ASP A 423 7.41 -6.54 -9.96
CA ASP A 423 8.21 -7.78 -10.04
C ASP A 423 8.36 -8.47 -8.67
N VAL A 424 8.49 -7.70 -7.59
CA VAL A 424 8.50 -8.22 -6.21
C VAL A 424 7.17 -8.90 -5.87
N LEU A 425 6.04 -8.27 -6.20
CA LEU A 425 4.72 -8.85 -5.97
C LEU A 425 4.45 -10.04 -6.90
N ASN A 426 4.96 -10.03 -8.14
CA ASN A 426 4.91 -11.16 -9.07
C ASN A 426 5.64 -12.39 -8.50
N THR A 427 6.92 -12.26 -8.11
CA THR A 427 7.67 -13.34 -7.46
C THR A 427 6.99 -13.83 -6.18
N SER A 428 6.40 -12.93 -5.40
CA SER A 428 5.62 -13.29 -4.20
C SER A 428 4.38 -14.14 -4.52
N ARG A 429 3.60 -13.76 -5.55
CA ARG A 429 2.41 -14.50 -6.00
C ARG A 429 2.76 -15.87 -6.59
N LEU A 430 3.87 -15.96 -7.34
CA LEU A 430 4.40 -17.24 -7.83
C LEU A 430 4.78 -18.22 -6.70
N LEU A 431 5.16 -17.69 -5.53
CA LEU A 431 5.45 -18.46 -4.31
C LEU A 431 4.19 -18.66 -3.42
N GLY A 432 3.00 -18.38 -3.94
CA GLY A 432 1.72 -18.58 -3.23
C GLY A 432 1.43 -17.58 -2.11
N LEU A 433 2.14 -16.45 -2.05
CA LEU A 433 1.87 -15.40 -1.07
C LEU A 433 0.75 -14.48 -1.55
N LYS A 434 -0.12 -14.05 -0.63
CA LYS A 434 -1.10 -12.99 -0.90
C LYS A 434 -0.39 -11.64 -0.88
N ALA A 435 -0.13 -11.09 -2.07
CA ALA A 435 0.69 -9.91 -2.34
C ALA A 435 -0.01 -8.98 -3.34
#